data_AF-A0A6H2NHW1-F1
#
_entry.id   AF-A0A6H2NHW1-F1
#
_cell.length_a   1.000
_cell.length_b   1.000
_cell.length_c   1.000
_cell.angle_alpha   90.00
_cell.angle_beta   90.00
_cell.angle_gamma   90.00
#
_symmetry.space_group_name_H-M   'P 1'
#
loop_
_entity.id
_entity.type
_entity.pdbx_description
1 polymer ?
#
loop_
_entity_poly.entity_id
_entity_poly.type
_entity_poly.pdbx_seq_one_letter_code
_entity_poly.pdbx_strand_id
1 'polypeptide(L)'
;MGTFTLEELRAIIQAPMITGLSVAMVDMGIVSTAIEAAALSKQVAGAAEKYPNNVIIQAAFSEETLKSKQIKLDKPNVNPEDVQSGAIIDNAIADITTALQVVEGKATEADISEYKQFIYDCGLAVAEAAGSGLFGLGKKVSDNEAATLNRFKVALGL
;
A
#
# COMPACT_ATOMS: atom_id res chain seq x y z
N MET A 1 8.13 22.08 8.95
CA MET A 1 7.91 20.80 8.26
C MET A 1 8.92 20.69 7.14
N GLY A 2 9.61 19.56 7.05
CA GLY A 2 10.68 19.36 6.06
C GLY A 2 10.14 18.96 4.70
N THR A 3 10.77 19.40 3.63
CA THR A 3 10.52 18.87 2.28
C THR A 3 11.15 17.47 2.16
N PHE A 4 10.46 16.56 1.48
CA PHE A 4 10.99 15.21 1.20
C PHE A 4 11.87 15.23 -0.05
N THR A 5 12.95 14.45 -0.04
CA THR A 5 13.77 14.22 -1.22
C THR A 5 13.07 13.27 -2.20
N LEU A 6 13.56 13.14 -3.43
CA LEU A 6 13.01 12.18 -4.40
C LEU A 6 13.12 10.71 -3.93
N GLU A 7 14.21 10.36 -3.23
CA GLU A 7 14.41 9.02 -2.68
C GLU A 7 13.43 8.75 -1.53
N GLU A 8 13.20 9.74 -0.68
CA GLU A 8 12.24 9.66 0.41
C GLU A 8 10.80 9.56 -0.12
N LEU A 9 10.44 10.39 -1.10
CA LEU A 9 9.14 10.30 -1.76
C LEU A 9 8.93 8.94 -2.41
N ARG A 10 9.97 8.35 -3.00
CA ARG A 10 9.91 6.98 -3.54
C ARG A 10 9.58 5.97 -2.44
N ALA A 11 10.25 6.01 -1.30
CA ALA A 11 9.94 5.11 -0.18
C ALA A 11 8.50 5.30 0.32
N ILE A 12 8.07 6.56 0.46
CA ILE A 12 6.70 6.92 0.88
C ILE A 12 5.64 6.41 -0.11
N ILE A 13 5.91 6.47 -1.41
CA ILE A 13 4.99 5.95 -2.43
C ILE A 13 5.02 4.42 -2.49
N GLN A 14 6.19 3.82 -2.33
CA GLN A 14 6.38 2.38 -2.45
C GLN A 14 5.59 1.60 -1.40
N ALA A 15 5.56 2.06 -0.14
CA ALA A 15 4.90 1.36 0.96
C ALA A 15 3.40 1.02 0.72
N PRO A 16 2.51 1.97 0.39
CA PRO A 16 1.11 1.64 0.08
C PRO A 16 0.97 0.78 -1.18
N MET A 17 1.82 0.98 -2.19
CA MET A 17 1.79 0.22 -3.44
C MET A 17 2.14 -1.26 -3.21
N ILE A 18 3.23 -1.55 -2.50
CA ILE A 18 3.68 -2.91 -2.21
C ILE A 18 2.75 -3.61 -1.22
N THR A 19 2.13 -2.86 -0.30
CA THR A 19 1.11 -3.39 0.62
C THR A 19 -0.09 -3.91 -0.15
N GLY A 20 -0.67 -3.10 -1.05
CA GLY A 20 -1.79 -3.50 -1.90
C GLY A 20 -1.43 -4.69 -2.79
N LEU A 21 -0.27 -4.64 -3.44
CA LEU A 21 0.18 -5.73 -4.32
C LEU A 21 0.41 -7.04 -3.56
N SER A 22 1.00 -6.99 -2.37
CA SER A 22 1.25 -8.20 -1.58
C SER A 22 -0.04 -8.91 -1.20
N VAL A 23 -1.10 -8.15 -0.88
CA VAL A 23 -2.44 -8.72 -0.63
C VAL A 23 -2.98 -9.42 -1.88
N ALA A 24 -2.91 -8.79 -3.06
CA ALA A 24 -3.34 -9.41 -4.32
C ALA A 24 -2.59 -10.73 -4.62
N MET A 25 -1.36 -10.85 -4.15
CA MET A 25 -0.49 -11.97 -4.51
C MET A 25 -0.59 -13.18 -3.59
N VAL A 26 -1.00 -13.01 -2.33
CA VAL A 26 -1.13 -14.14 -1.39
C VAL A 26 -2.29 -15.07 -1.72
N ASP A 27 -3.18 -14.65 -2.62
CA ASP A 27 -4.28 -15.45 -3.14
C ASP A 27 -4.35 -15.42 -4.68
N MET A 28 -3.19 -15.54 -5.31
CA MET A 28 -3.04 -15.51 -6.76
C MET A 28 -3.79 -16.69 -7.39
N GLY A 29 -4.98 -16.41 -7.95
CA GLY A 29 -5.82 -17.40 -8.62
C GLY A 29 -7.30 -17.34 -8.24
N ILE A 30 -7.67 -16.66 -7.14
CA ILE A 30 -9.07 -16.50 -6.73
C ILE A 30 -9.74 -15.29 -7.43
N VAL A 31 -8.97 -14.28 -7.87
CA VAL A 31 -9.48 -13.04 -8.48
C VAL A 31 -8.68 -12.54 -9.69
N SER A 32 -9.35 -11.71 -10.51
CA SER A 32 -8.77 -10.96 -11.63
C SER A 32 -7.83 -9.85 -11.16
N THR A 33 -6.54 -10.00 -11.44
CA THR A 33 -5.46 -9.02 -11.20
C THR A 33 -5.80 -7.60 -11.68
N ALA A 34 -6.69 -7.46 -12.67
CA ALA A 34 -7.12 -6.16 -13.17
C ALA A 34 -8.06 -5.41 -12.21
N ILE A 35 -8.92 -6.10 -11.48
CA ILE A 35 -9.87 -5.50 -10.51
C ILE A 35 -9.09 -4.99 -9.30
N GLU A 36 -8.18 -5.81 -8.79
CA GLU A 36 -7.29 -5.49 -7.68
C GLU A 36 -6.38 -4.29 -8.02
N ALA A 37 -5.77 -4.30 -9.21
CA ALA A 37 -4.97 -3.17 -9.67
C ALA A 37 -5.80 -1.88 -9.81
N ALA A 38 -7.06 -1.97 -10.27
CA ALA A 38 -7.95 -0.83 -10.36
C ALA A 38 -8.35 -0.30 -8.97
N ALA A 39 -8.58 -1.18 -8.00
CA ALA A 39 -8.89 -0.80 -6.61
C ALA A 39 -7.73 -0.06 -5.96
N LEU A 40 -6.51 -0.60 -6.06
CA LEU A 40 -5.30 0.06 -5.57
C LEU A 40 -5.09 1.42 -6.27
N SER A 41 -5.22 1.46 -7.59
CA SER A 41 -5.07 2.70 -8.36
C SER A 41 -6.07 3.78 -7.92
N LYS A 42 -7.32 3.41 -7.67
CA LYS A 42 -8.36 4.32 -7.19
C LYS A 42 -8.02 4.85 -5.79
N GLN A 43 -7.55 3.97 -4.90
CA GLN A 43 -7.19 4.35 -3.54
C GLN A 43 -6.03 5.35 -3.52
N VAL A 44 -5.01 5.12 -4.36
CA VAL A 44 -3.85 6.02 -4.50
C VAL A 44 -4.25 7.34 -5.14
N ALA A 45 -5.03 7.33 -6.22
CA ALA A 45 -5.45 8.55 -6.92
C ALA A 45 -6.33 9.47 -6.06
N GLY A 46 -7.14 8.90 -5.15
CA GLY A 46 -7.99 9.67 -4.22
C GLY A 46 -7.29 10.10 -2.92
N ALA A 47 -6.02 9.74 -2.71
CA ALA A 47 -5.36 9.92 -1.42
C ALA A 47 -5.23 11.40 -1.03
N ALA A 48 -4.74 12.25 -1.95
CA ALA A 48 -4.57 13.68 -1.68
C ALA A 48 -5.91 14.40 -1.44
N GLU A 49 -7.00 13.94 -2.05
CA GLU A 49 -8.35 14.49 -1.80
C GLU A 49 -8.88 14.06 -0.43
N LYS A 50 -8.68 12.78 -0.05
CA LYS A 50 -9.13 12.23 1.24
C LYS A 50 -8.36 12.83 2.42
N TYR A 51 -7.09 13.18 2.23
CA TYR A 51 -6.20 13.68 3.28
C TYR A 51 -5.64 15.08 2.94
N PRO A 52 -6.48 16.12 2.84
CA PRO A 52 -6.09 17.43 2.32
C PRO A 52 -5.07 18.16 3.20
N ASN A 53 -4.99 17.80 4.49
CA ASN A 53 -4.10 18.46 5.46
C ASN A 53 -2.86 17.62 5.80
N ASN A 54 -2.76 16.39 5.27
CA ASN A 54 -1.68 15.48 5.63
C ASN A 54 -0.43 15.75 4.78
N VAL A 55 0.64 16.24 5.41
CA VAL A 55 1.82 16.69 4.66
C VAL A 55 2.58 15.57 3.95
N ILE A 56 2.53 14.35 4.48
CA ILE A 56 3.18 13.17 3.88
C ILE A 56 2.43 12.81 2.60
N ILE A 57 1.11 12.67 2.71
CA ILE A 57 0.25 12.24 1.61
C ILE A 57 0.21 13.31 0.51
N GLN A 58 0.13 14.60 0.86
CA GLN A 58 0.18 15.68 -0.13
C GLN A 58 1.50 15.69 -0.90
N ALA A 59 2.63 15.50 -0.21
CA ALA A 59 3.94 15.49 -0.87
C ALA A 59 4.08 14.33 -1.86
N ALA A 60 3.61 13.13 -1.50
CA ALA A 60 3.80 11.91 -2.27
C ALA A 60 2.71 11.64 -3.32
N PHE A 61 1.46 12.02 -3.07
CA PHE A 61 0.30 11.59 -3.85
C PHE A 61 -0.49 12.76 -4.45
N SER A 62 0.04 13.98 -4.42
CA SER A 62 -0.55 15.07 -5.21
C SER A 62 -0.50 14.74 -6.71
N GLU A 63 -1.44 15.33 -7.45
CA GLU A 63 -1.49 15.19 -8.91
C GLU A 63 -0.19 15.63 -9.59
N GLU A 64 0.45 16.68 -9.06
CA GLU A 64 1.75 17.17 -9.52
C GLU A 64 2.84 16.12 -9.35
N THR A 65 2.99 15.56 -8.14
CA THR A 65 4.00 14.55 -7.85
C THR A 65 3.81 13.31 -8.73
N LEU A 66 2.58 12.80 -8.84
CA LEU A 66 2.27 11.60 -9.62
C LEU A 66 2.49 11.82 -11.13
N LYS A 67 2.24 13.03 -11.66
CA LYS A 67 2.45 13.35 -13.09
C LYS A 67 3.89 13.74 -13.42
N SER A 68 4.71 14.10 -12.45
CA SER A 68 6.08 14.57 -12.66
C SER A 68 6.98 13.56 -13.38
N LYS A 69 6.67 12.25 -13.30
CA LYS A 69 7.50 11.11 -13.76
C LYS A 69 8.93 11.10 -13.18
N GLN A 70 9.22 11.96 -12.20
CA GLN A 70 10.53 12.04 -11.55
C GLN A 70 10.76 10.86 -10.60
N ILE A 71 9.68 10.38 -10.00
CA ILE A 71 9.70 9.24 -9.10
C ILE A 71 9.54 7.97 -9.92
N LYS A 72 10.63 7.22 -10.02
CA LYS A 72 10.63 5.88 -10.62
C LYS A 72 10.44 4.88 -9.50
N LEU A 73 9.26 4.27 -9.47
CA LEU A 73 8.99 3.12 -8.61
C LEU A 73 9.68 1.90 -9.20
N ASP A 74 10.23 1.05 -8.34
CA ASP A 74 10.72 -0.24 -8.79
C ASP A 74 9.53 -1.08 -9.22
N LYS A 75 9.70 -1.76 -10.35
CA LYS A 75 8.78 -2.85 -10.67
C LYS A 75 9.02 -3.94 -9.64
N PRO A 76 7.99 -4.35 -8.88
CA PRO A 76 8.10 -5.48 -7.97
C PRO A 76 8.57 -6.70 -8.77
N ASN A 77 9.67 -7.31 -8.34
CA ASN A 77 10.08 -8.59 -8.89
C ASN A 77 9.28 -9.68 -8.18
N VAL A 78 8.29 -10.22 -8.88
CA VAL A 78 7.36 -11.22 -8.35
C VAL A 78 7.84 -12.59 -8.80
N ASN A 79 8.50 -13.32 -7.91
CA ASN A 79 8.81 -14.73 -8.15
C ASN A 79 7.79 -15.61 -7.40
N PRO A 80 7.29 -16.69 -8.02
CA PRO A 80 6.36 -17.61 -7.35
C PRO A 80 6.90 -18.19 -6.03
N GLU A 81 8.22 -18.38 -5.94
CA GLU A 81 8.91 -18.83 -4.73
C GLU A 81 8.83 -17.81 -3.57
N ASP A 82 8.85 -16.50 -3.88
CA ASP A 82 8.72 -15.43 -2.88
C ASP A 82 7.30 -15.34 -2.34
N VAL A 83 6.31 -15.69 -3.17
CA VAL A 83 4.91 -15.79 -2.75
C VAL A 83 4.72 -16.98 -1.81
N GLN A 84 5.22 -18.16 -2.22
CA GLN A 84 5.06 -19.39 -1.45
C GLN A 84 5.80 -19.35 -0.10
N SER A 85 6.98 -18.74 -0.07
CA SER A 85 7.78 -18.59 1.16
C SER A 85 7.26 -17.50 2.08
N GLY A 86 6.38 -16.61 1.61
CA GLY A 86 5.93 -15.42 2.34
C GLY A 86 6.93 -14.27 2.33
N ALA A 87 8.06 -14.39 1.61
CA ALA A 87 9.08 -13.36 1.49
C ALA A 87 8.52 -12.05 0.93
N ILE A 88 7.48 -12.10 0.08
CA ILE A 88 6.84 -10.88 -0.40
C ILE A 88 6.21 -10.05 0.72
N ILE A 89 5.62 -10.70 1.73
CA ILE A 89 5.02 -10.02 2.88
C ILE A 89 6.13 -9.43 3.75
N ASP A 90 7.23 -10.16 3.94
CA ASP A 90 8.39 -9.69 4.71
C ASP A 90 9.02 -8.45 4.07
N ASN A 91 9.19 -8.46 2.74
CA ASN A 91 9.69 -7.33 1.98
C ASN A 91 8.74 -6.12 2.07
N ALA A 92 7.42 -6.35 1.97
CA ALA A 92 6.44 -5.27 2.15
C ALA A 92 6.50 -4.67 3.56
N ILE A 93 6.70 -5.48 4.61
CA ILE A 93 6.90 -4.99 5.98
C ILE A 93 8.19 -4.17 6.10
N ALA A 94 9.27 -4.57 5.42
CA ALA A 94 10.52 -3.82 5.37
C ALA A 94 10.34 -2.46 4.68
N ASP A 95 9.59 -2.40 3.57
CA ASP A 95 9.25 -1.17 2.86
C ASP A 95 8.37 -0.24 3.70
N ILE A 96 7.36 -0.79 4.39
CA ILE A 96 6.55 -0.05 5.37
C ILE A 96 7.45 0.57 6.45
N THR A 97 8.33 -0.23 7.04
CA THR A 97 9.24 0.21 8.10
C THR A 97 10.14 1.34 7.60
N THR A 98 10.69 1.19 6.39
CA THR A 98 11.53 2.21 5.75
C THR A 98 10.76 3.52 5.54
N ALA A 99 9.54 3.45 5.04
CA ALA A 99 8.71 4.64 4.84
C ALA A 99 8.37 5.34 6.17
N LEU A 100 8.08 4.58 7.23
CA LEU A 100 7.83 5.14 8.56
C LEU A 100 9.06 5.84 9.15
N GLN A 101 10.26 5.26 8.98
CA GLN A 101 11.51 5.89 9.37
C GLN A 101 11.79 7.19 8.60
N VAL A 102 11.44 7.25 7.32
CA VAL A 102 11.61 8.46 6.48
C VAL A 102 10.76 9.63 6.97
N VAL A 103 9.52 9.37 7.40
CA VAL A 103 8.58 10.42 7.83
C VAL A 103 8.75 10.83 9.28
N GLU A 104 9.41 9.99 10.08
CA GLU A 104 9.72 10.26 11.48
C GLU A 104 10.57 11.53 11.62
N GLY A 105 10.14 12.44 12.50
CA GLY A 105 10.80 13.74 12.69
C GLY A 105 10.59 14.77 11.57
N LYS A 106 9.92 14.42 10.46
CA LYS A 106 9.60 15.34 9.35
C LYS A 106 8.13 15.76 9.31
N ALA A 107 7.25 14.95 9.90
CA ALA A 107 5.82 15.15 9.97
C ALA A 107 5.30 15.05 11.42
N THR A 108 4.05 15.46 11.65
CA THR A 108 3.43 15.33 12.98
C THR A 108 3.00 13.90 13.25
N GLU A 109 2.78 13.55 14.52
CA GLU A 109 2.22 12.23 14.89
C GLU A 109 0.86 11.97 14.23
N ALA A 110 0.04 13.02 14.08
CA ALA A 110 -1.24 12.93 13.38
C ALA A 110 -1.07 12.59 11.90
N ASP A 111 -0.15 13.27 11.20
CA ASP A 111 0.18 12.98 9.80
C ASP A 111 0.66 11.54 9.63
N ILE A 112 1.54 11.08 10.54
CA ILE A 112 2.09 9.72 10.51
C ILE A 112 1.00 8.69 10.77
N SER A 113 0.08 8.95 11.72
CA SER A 113 -1.03 8.06 12.02
C SER A 113 -1.98 7.89 10.82
N GLU A 114 -2.33 8.99 10.16
CA GLU A 114 -3.15 8.96 8.94
C GLU A 114 -2.43 8.27 7.78
N TYR A 115 -1.13 8.49 7.63
CA TYR A 115 -0.33 7.82 6.61
C TYR A 115 -0.24 6.30 6.84
N LYS A 116 -0.09 5.86 8.10
CA LYS A 116 -0.19 4.43 8.46
C LYS A 116 -1.54 3.84 8.08
N GLN A 117 -2.63 4.54 8.40
CA GLN A 117 -3.98 4.10 8.03
C GLN A 117 -4.15 4.04 6.51
N PHE A 118 -3.61 5.02 5.78
CA PHE A 118 -3.64 5.01 4.32
C PHE A 118 -2.90 3.80 3.71
N ILE A 119 -1.71 3.45 4.22
CA ILE A 119 -0.99 2.23 3.81
C ILE A 119 -1.87 0.99 4.03
N TYR A 120 -2.46 0.86 5.22
CA TYR A 120 -3.34 -0.27 5.53
C TYR A 120 -4.56 -0.32 4.61
N ASP A 121 -5.20 0.83 4.37
CA ASP A 121 -6.38 0.95 3.51
C ASP A 121 -6.07 0.52 2.06
N CYS A 122 -4.85 0.69 1.57
CA CYS A 122 -4.44 0.19 0.25
C CYS A 122 -4.47 -1.34 0.18
N GLY A 123 -4.00 -2.03 1.24
CA GLY A 123 -4.12 -3.48 1.35
C GLY A 123 -5.58 -3.92 1.48
N LEU A 124 -6.34 -3.25 2.35
CA LEU A 124 -7.75 -3.58 2.59
C LEU A 124 -8.60 -3.39 1.32
N ALA A 125 -8.40 -2.30 0.58
CA ALA A 125 -9.13 -2.02 -0.65
C ALA A 125 -8.89 -3.09 -1.72
N VAL A 126 -7.67 -3.65 -1.79
CA VAL A 126 -7.37 -4.77 -2.69
C VAL A 126 -8.11 -6.03 -2.26
N ALA A 127 -7.99 -6.42 -0.98
CA ALA A 127 -8.71 -7.59 -0.46
C ALA A 127 -10.23 -7.49 -0.67
N GLU A 128 -10.83 -6.35 -0.34
CA GLU A 128 -12.28 -6.14 -0.46
C GLU A 128 -12.77 -6.09 -1.91
N ALA A 129 -11.94 -5.61 -2.84
CA ALA A 129 -12.23 -5.65 -4.26
C ALA A 129 -12.18 -7.07 -4.83
N ALA A 130 -11.39 -7.93 -4.19
CA ALA A 130 -11.17 -9.33 -4.55
C ALA A 130 -12.19 -10.31 -3.97
N GLY A 131 -13.40 -9.85 -3.58
CA GLY A 131 -14.39 -10.72 -2.95
C GLY A 131 -14.57 -12.08 -3.64
N SER A 132 -14.37 -13.16 -2.88
CA SER A 132 -14.38 -14.52 -3.40
C SER A 132 -15.78 -14.88 -3.89
N GLY A 133 -15.94 -15.24 -5.17
CA GLY A 133 -17.17 -15.83 -5.69
C GLY A 133 -17.61 -15.34 -7.06
N LEU A 134 -18.12 -16.26 -7.88
CA LEU A 134 -18.86 -15.95 -9.10
C LEU A 134 -20.07 -15.08 -8.72
N PHE A 135 -20.09 -13.81 -9.16
CA PHE A 135 -21.11 -12.79 -8.80
C PHE A 135 -21.12 -12.32 -7.32
N GLY A 136 -20.01 -12.41 -6.58
CA GLY A 136 -19.90 -11.76 -5.25
C GLY A 136 -20.65 -12.45 -4.10
N LEU A 137 -20.87 -13.77 -4.22
CA LEU A 137 -21.63 -14.57 -3.24
C LEU A 137 -20.78 -15.24 -2.13
N GLY A 138 -19.45 -15.07 -2.11
CA GLY A 138 -18.58 -15.64 -1.06
C GLY A 138 -17.97 -14.58 -0.12
N LYS A 139 -16.98 -15.00 0.69
CA LYS A 139 -16.31 -14.12 1.66
C LYS A 139 -15.57 -13.02 0.92
N LYS A 140 -15.77 -11.76 1.33
CA LYS A 140 -15.10 -10.61 0.69
C LYS A 140 -13.58 -10.62 0.81
N VAL A 141 -13.03 -11.30 1.82
CA VAL A 141 -11.61 -11.39 2.11
C VAL A 141 -11.30 -12.85 2.46
N SER A 142 -10.28 -13.43 1.85
CA SER A 142 -9.85 -14.80 2.12
C SER A 142 -9.09 -14.91 3.44
N ASP A 143 -8.92 -16.12 3.95
CA ASP A 143 -8.21 -16.33 5.22
C ASP A 143 -6.71 -15.94 5.09
N ASN A 144 -6.11 -16.11 3.91
CA ASN A 144 -4.73 -15.70 3.63
C ASN A 144 -4.57 -14.18 3.54
N GLU A 145 -5.52 -13.51 2.89
CA GLU A 145 -5.56 -12.04 2.82
C GLU A 145 -5.77 -11.45 4.22
N ALA A 146 -6.69 -12.01 5.01
CA ALA A 146 -6.95 -11.58 6.38
C ALA A 146 -5.72 -11.76 7.27
N ALA A 147 -5.01 -12.88 7.16
CA ALA A 147 -3.75 -13.11 7.87
C ALA A 147 -2.68 -12.09 7.47
N THR A 148 -2.58 -11.78 6.17
CA THR A 148 -1.63 -10.79 5.63
C THR A 148 -1.94 -9.38 6.10
N LEU A 149 -3.21 -8.96 6.05
CA LEU A 149 -3.66 -7.68 6.59
C LEU A 149 -3.35 -7.55 8.08
N ASN A 150 -3.53 -8.62 8.86
CA ASN A 150 -3.17 -8.60 10.27
C ASN A 150 -1.67 -8.38 10.49
N ARG A 151 -0.80 -8.98 9.67
CA ARG A 151 0.65 -8.74 9.74
C ARG A 151 1.00 -7.28 9.41
N PHE A 152 0.37 -6.68 8.40
CA PHE A 152 0.56 -5.27 8.08
C PHE A 152 0.04 -4.36 9.19
N LYS A 153 -1.11 -4.69 9.78
CA LYS A 153 -1.66 -3.96 10.92
C LYS A 153 -0.67 -3.90 12.08
N VAL A 154 -0.04 -5.04 12.42
CA VAL A 154 1.02 -5.12 13.44
C VAL A 154 2.24 -4.28 13.04
N ALA A 155 2.72 -4.37 11.80
CA ALA A 155 3.88 -3.60 11.33
C ALA A 155 3.64 -2.08 11.36
N LEU A 156 2.41 -1.65 11.09
CA LEU A 156 1.99 -0.25 11.14
C LEU A 156 1.72 0.24 12.58
N GLY A 157 1.52 -0.67 13.53
CA GLY A 157 1.11 -0.37 14.89
C GLY A 157 -0.32 0.17 14.98
N LEU A 158 -1.25 -0.44 14.22
CA LEU A 158 -2.68 -0.11 14.18
C LEU A 158 -3.55 -1.11 14.95
#